data_AF-A0A4S9Y3H5-F1
#
_entry.id   AF-A0A4S9Y3H5-F1
#
_cell.length_a   1.000
_cell.length_b   1.000
_cell.length_c   1.000
_cell.angle_alpha   90.00
_cell.angle_beta   90.00
_cell.angle_gamma   90.00
#
_symmetry.space_group_name_H-M   'P 1'
#
loop_
_entity.id
_entity.type
_entity.pdbx_description
1 polymer ?
#
loop_
_entity_poly.entity_id
_entity_poly.type
_entity_poly.pdbx_seq_one_letter_code
_entity_poly.pdbx_strand_id
1 'polypeptide(L)'
;MADTITHIVLFKYRADITWSDFEKHFESFMALKTTSLNPKTGKPLIKSLKAGKNRSWEPFNKGFTHGFVLEFENQDDLDYYLTKEPVHIAFSKSAGPLIEDSCVIDIKDGVLFGPPAKRPLGEGEYQGSCHCGGINWTAKLSTAEHVLCHCSTCQKLGGGPYSCNQIIPKDDLKIVSGTPNVYTYTGASGKSVRCYFCGTCTSHIYHHQDVMPDKIIVRTLLLDGGPQMPATGEIFGEGRLSWVRELQDTLK
;
A
#
# COMPACT_ATOMS: atom_id res chain seq x y z
N MET A 1 -14.78 -19.63 17.71
CA MET A 1 -15.42 -18.32 17.49
C MET A 1 -15.31 -18.03 16.02
N ALA A 2 -16.36 -17.55 15.35
CA ALA A 2 -16.30 -17.31 13.92
C ALA A 2 -15.22 -16.25 13.62
N ASP A 3 -14.31 -16.53 12.69
CA ASP A 3 -13.25 -15.61 12.25
C ASP A 3 -13.78 -14.50 11.32
N THR A 4 -15.09 -14.29 11.35
CA THR A 4 -15.81 -13.39 10.46
C THR A 4 -15.31 -11.96 10.65
N ILE A 5 -15.03 -11.30 9.53
CA ILE A 5 -14.63 -9.89 9.49
C ILE A 5 -15.81 -9.09 8.99
N THR A 6 -16.17 -8.02 9.70
CA THR A 6 -17.09 -7.01 9.21
C THR A 6 -16.28 -5.87 8.62
N HIS A 7 -16.40 -5.70 7.30
CA HIS A 7 -15.78 -4.63 6.52
C HIS A 7 -16.78 -3.48 6.37
N ILE A 8 -16.48 -2.34 6.98
CA ILE A 8 -17.33 -1.14 6.97
C ILE A 8 -16.68 -0.10 6.08
N VAL A 9 -17.44 0.41 5.11
CA VAL A 9 -17.00 1.46 4.19
C VAL A 9 -17.98 2.62 4.28
N LEU A 10 -17.47 3.82 4.46
CA LEU A 10 -18.24 5.07 4.44
C LEU A 10 -17.79 5.90 3.24
N PHE A 11 -18.75 6.40 2.46
CA PHE A 11 -18.46 7.28 1.33
C PHE A 11 -19.00 8.69 1.54
N LYS A 12 -18.12 9.65 1.25
CA LYS A 12 -18.46 11.04 0.96
C LYS A 12 -18.41 11.18 -0.56
N TYR A 13 -19.58 11.27 -1.19
CA TYR A 13 -19.66 11.47 -2.64
C TYR A 13 -19.41 12.93 -2.98
N ARG A 14 -18.89 13.17 -4.19
CA ARG A 14 -18.72 14.53 -4.70
C ARG A 14 -20.07 15.21 -4.87
N ALA A 15 -20.08 16.54 -4.69
CA ALA A 15 -21.29 17.34 -4.80
C ALA A 15 -21.90 17.39 -6.21
N ASP A 16 -21.08 17.12 -7.25
CA ASP A 16 -21.44 17.16 -8.66
C ASP A 16 -21.87 15.80 -9.23
N ILE A 17 -21.96 14.75 -8.41
CA ILE A 17 -22.41 13.42 -8.86
C ILE A 17 -23.84 13.50 -9.41
N THR A 18 -24.06 12.91 -10.59
CA THR A 18 -25.39 12.82 -11.17
C THR A 18 -26.20 11.72 -10.47
N TRP A 19 -27.52 11.90 -10.44
CA TRP A 19 -28.43 10.88 -9.90
C TRP A 19 -28.27 9.54 -10.62
N SER A 20 -28.12 9.55 -11.94
CA SER A 20 -27.93 8.33 -12.74
C SER A 20 -26.62 7.62 -12.45
N ASP A 21 -25.53 8.36 -12.21
CA ASP A 21 -24.25 7.74 -11.85
C ASP A 21 -24.31 7.15 -10.45
N PHE A 22 -24.98 7.84 -9.53
CA PHE A 22 -25.22 7.35 -8.18
C PHE A 22 -26.03 6.05 -8.17
N GLU A 23 -27.15 5.99 -8.90
CA GLU A 23 -27.98 4.77 -9.00
C GLU A 23 -27.19 3.59 -9.57
N LYS A 24 -26.50 3.78 -10.71
CA LYS A 24 -25.67 2.73 -11.33
C LYS A 24 -24.56 2.25 -10.41
N HIS A 25 -23.91 3.18 -9.72
CA HIS A 25 -22.86 2.86 -8.76
C HIS A 25 -23.40 2.03 -7.59
N PHE A 26 -24.56 2.41 -7.05
CA PHE A 26 -25.20 1.68 -5.97
C PHE A 26 -25.67 0.29 -6.41
N GLU A 27 -26.27 0.16 -7.59
CA GLU A 27 -26.64 -1.13 -8.19
C GLU A 27 -25.41 -2.03 -8.36
N SER A 28 -24.31 -1.48 -8.88
CA SER A 28 -23.05 -2.20 -9.04
C SER A 28 -22.49 -2.68 -7.71
N PHE A 29 -22.55 -1.84 -6.66
CA PHE A 29 -22.14 -2.23 -5.32
C PHE A 29 -23.01 -3.36 -4.76
N MET A 30 -24.33 -3.26 -4.87
CA MET A 30 -25.25 -4.28 -4.37
C MET A 30 -25.05 -5.63 -5.09
N ALA A 31 -24.71 -5.61 -6.37
CA ALA A 31 -24.40 -6.80 -7.16
C ALA A 31 -23.15 -7.55 -6.67
N LEU A 32 -22.19 -6.87 -6.00
CA LEU A 32 -20.97 -7.49 -5.49
C LEU A 32 -21.25 -8.70 -4.60
N LYS A 33 -22.37 -8.68 -3.86
CA LYS A 33 -22.80 -9.79 -3.01
C LYS A 33 -22.92 -11.12 -3.76
N THR A 34 -23.29 -11.10 -5.03
CA THR A 34 -23.48 -12.30 -5.85
C THR A 34 -22.41 -12.47 -6.92
N THR A 35 -21.76 -11.38 -7.35
CA THR A 35 -20.76 -11.44 -8.42
C THR A 35 -19.33 -11.66 -7.92
N SER A 36 -19.04 -11.31 -6.66
CA SER A 36 -17.69 -11.49 -6.09
C SER A 36 -17.55 -12.89 -5.53
N LEU A 37 -16.88 -13.78 -6.26
CA LEU A 37 -16.82 -15.20 -5.96
C LEU A 37 -15.40 -15.64 -5.55
N ASN A 38 -15.33 -16.54 -4.57
CA ASN A 38 -14.07 -17.16 -4.19
C ASN A 38 -13.64 -18.12 -5.32
N PRO A 39 -12.44 -17.96 -5.91
CA PRO A 39 -12.02 -18.73 -7.08
C PRO A 39 -11.81 -20.22 -6.80
N LYS A 40 -11.58 -20.60 -5.53
CA LYS A 40 -11.38 -22.00 -5.13
C LYS A 40 -12.69 -22.73 -4.91
N THR A 41 -13.70 -22.05 -4.37
CA THR A 41 -14.96 -22.68 -3.94
C THR A 41 -16.16 -22.35 -4.82
N GLY A 42 -16.06 -21.29 -5.64
CA GLY A 42 -17.17 -20.73 -6.42
C GLY A 42 -18.26 -20.07 -5.58
N LYS A 43 -18.10 -19.98 -4.25
CA LYS A 43 -19.08 -19.36 -3.35
C LYS A 43 -18.87 -17.84 -3.26
N PRO A 44 -19.91 -17.05 -2.96
CA PRO A 44 -19.75 -15.62 -2.68
C PRO A 44 -18.74 -15.34 -1.58
N LEU A 45 -17.85 -14.37 -1.79
CA LEU A 45 -16.91 -13.87 -0.78
C LEU A 45 -17.64 -13.08 0.31
N ILE A 46 -18.68 -12.34 -0.08
CA ILE A 46 -19.49 -11.49 0.81
C ILE A 46 -20.67 -12.31 1.35
N LYS A 47 -20.63 -12.63 2.65
CA LYS A 47 -21.69 -13.39 3.34
C LYS A 47 -22.96 -12.57 3.51
N SER A 48 -22.80 -11.31 3.92
CA SER A 48 -23.90 -10.38 4.07
C SER A 48 -23.46 -8.99 3.64
N LEU A 49 -24.43 -8.18 3.20
CA LEU A 49 -24.22 -6.83 2.70
C LEU A 49 -25.41 -5.98 3.14
N LYS A 50 -25.13 -4.87 3.81
CA LYS A 50 -26.07 -3.81 4.14
C LYS A 50 -25.52 -2.50 3.60
N ALA A 51 -26.37 -1.68 3.02
CA ALA A 51 -25.97 -0.40 2.43
C ALA A 51 -27.09 0.62 2.61
N GLY A 52 -26.73 1.89 2.76
CA GLY A 52 -27.74 2.95 2.79
C GLY A 52 -27.20 4.34 3.07
N LYS A 53 -28.09 5.32 2.92
CA LYS A 53 -27.84 6.72 3.25
C LYS A 53 -27.83 6.92 4.77
N ASN A 54 -26.89 7.74 5.26
CA ASN A 54 -26.86 8.19 6.63
C ASN A 54 -28.20 8.83 7.00
N ARG A 55 -28.78 8.34 8.10
CA ARG A 55 -30.01 8.85 8.69
C ARG A 55 -29.80 9.42 10.09
N SER A 56 -28.58 9.37 10.62
CA SER A 56 -28.29 10.03 11.90
C SER A 56 -28.43 11.53 11.71
N TRP A 57 -29.21 12.14 12.60
CA TRP A 57 -29.40 13.58 12.72
C TRP A 57 -28.25 14.23 13.50
N GLU A 58 -27.37 13.44 14.12
CA GLU A 58 -26.23 13.92 14.89
C GLU A 58 -25.14 14.49 13.97
N PRO A 59 -24.37 15.51 14.42
CA PRO A 59 -23.40 16.22 13.58
C PRO A 59 -22.06 15.50 13.41
N PHE A 60 -21.95 14.21 13.76
CA PHE A 60 -20.68 13.49 13.85
C PHE A 60 -20.32 12.67 12.60
N ASN A 61 -21.09 12.79 11.51
CA ASN A 61 -20.85 12.02 10.30
C ASN A 61 -19.61 12.46 9.49
N LYS A 62 -18.96 13.58 9.86
CA LYS A 62 -17.77 14.13 9.18
C LYS A 62 -17.95 14.31 7.66
N GLY A 63 -19.18 14.54 7.20
CA GLY A 63 -19.52 14.68 5.79
C GLY A 63 -19.74 13.35 5.04
N PHE A 64 -19.52 12.19 5.66
CA PHE A 64 -19.87 10.91 5.06
C PHE A 64 -21.39 10.76 4.96
N THR A 65 -21.88 10.39 3.77
CA THR A 65 -23.32 10.40 3.45
C THR A 65 -23.91 9.01 3.32
N HIS A 66 -23.09 7.99 3.05
CA HIS A 66 -23.54 6.62 2.86
C HIS A 66 -22.61 5.65 3.57
N GLY A 67 -23.18 4.58 4.12
CA GLY A 67 -22.45 3.52 4.77
C GLY A 67 -22.78 2.16 4.16
N PHE A 68 -21.75 1.32 4.11
CA PHE A 68 -21.78 -0.03 3.57
C PHE A 68 -21.14 -0.96 4.58
N VAL A 69 -21.79 -2.08 4.87
CA VAL A 69 -21.35 -3.07 5.86
C VAL A 69 -21.39 -4.42 5.18
N LEU A 70 -20.22 -5.03 5.03
CA LEU A 70 -20.03 -6.34 4.41
C LEU A 70 -19.48 -7.31 5.46
N GLU A 71 -19.85 -8.58 5.38
CA GLU A 71 -19.29 -9.64 6.23
C GLU A 71 -18.54 -10.65 5.36
N PHE A 72 -17.34 -11.02 5.77
CA PHE A 72 -16.49 -12.04 5.15
C PHE A 72 -16.27 -13.20 6.12
N GLU A 73 -16.13 -14.43 5.61
CA GLU A 73 -15.97 -15.62 6.46
C GLU A 73 -14.70 -15.55 7.33
N ASN A 74 -13.62 -15.00 6.78
CA ASN A 74 -12.30 -14.95 7.39
C ASN A 74 -11.43 -13.85 6.73
N GLN A 75 -10.24 -13.61 7.28
CA GLN A 75 -9.31 -12.59 6.76
C GLN A 75 -8.80 -12.91 5.35
N ASP A 76 -8.54 -14.16 5.01
CA ASP A 76 -8.01 -14.54 3.69
C ASP A 76 -8.99 -14.20 2.55
N ASP A 77 -10.29 -14.37 2.80
CA ASP A 77 -11.34 -14.01 1.84
C ASP A 77 -11.42 -12.48 1.67
N LEU A 78 -11.34 -11.71 2.75
CA LEU A 78 -11.30 -10.24 2.70
C LEU A 78 -10.03 -9.74 1.98
N ASP A 79 -8.88 -10.33 2.31
CA ASP A 79 -7.60 -9.98 1.71
C ASP A 79 -7.59 -10.24 0.21
N TYR A 80 -8.11 -11.40 -0.23
CA TYR A 80 -8.29 -11.69 -1.65
C TYR A 80 -9.22 -10.68 -2.32
N TYR A 81 -10.39 -10.42 -1.72
CA TYR A 81 -11.37 -9.45 -2.19
C TYR A 81 -10.73 -8.06 -2.40
N LEU A 82 -9.97 -7.57 -1.44
CA LEU A 82 -9.37 -6.23 -1.49
C LEU A 82 -8.17 -6.13 -2.45
N THR A 83 -7.39 -7.21 -2.63
CA THR A 83 -6.08 -7.12 -3.30
C THR A 83 -6.00 -7.79 -4.67
N LYS A 84 -6.83 -8.80 -4.96
CA LYS A 84 -6.67 -9.67 -6.14
C LYS A 84 -7.95 -9.91 -6.92
N GLU A 85 -9.10 -9.68 -6.29
CA GLU A 85 -10.39 -10.02 -6.89
C GLU A 85 -10.75 -9.00 -8.00
N PRO A 86 -10.95 -9.46 -9.25
CA PRO A 86 -11.05 -8.55 -10.40
C PRO A 86 -12.35 -7.74 -10.42
N VAL A 87 -13.44 -8.25 -9.84
CA VAL A 87 -14.76 -7.60 -9.86
C VAL A 87 -14.76 -6.37 -8.94
N HIS A 88 -14.29 -6.53 -7.72
CA HIS A 88 -14.09 -5.50 -6.72
C HIS A 88 -13.04 -4.49 -7.17
N ILE A 89 -11.91 -4.92 -7.74
CA ILE A 89 -10.90 -3.99 -8.27
C ILE A 89 -11.51 -3.11 -9.38
N ALA A 90 -12.29 -3.70 -10.30
CA ALA A 90 -12.99 -2.95 -11.34
C ALA A 90 -14.03 -1.98 -10.76
N PHE A 91 -14.79 -2.42 -9.76
CA PHE A 91 -15.74 -1.57 -9.03
C PHE A 91 -15.04 -0.40 -8.33
N SER A 92 -13.97 -0.65 -7.58
CA SER A 92 -13.21 0.38 -6.87
C SER A 92 -12.67 1.44 -7.84
N LYS A 93 -12.15 0.99 -8.99
CA LYS A 93 -11.68 1.90 -10.04
C LYS A 93 -12.80 2.76 -10.64
N SER A 94 -13.99 2.19 -10.88
CA SER A 94 -15.13 2.95 -11.41
C SER A 94 -15.76 3.87 -10.36
N ALA A 95 -15.62 3.55 -9.08
CA ALA A 95 -16.09 4.37 -7.96
C ALA A 95 -15.25 5.63 -7.73
N GLY A 96 -13.93 5.56 -7.98
CA GLY A 96 -12.98 6.65 -7.68
C GLY A 96 -13.39 8.05 -8.16
N PRO A 97 -13.84 8.23 -9.41
CA PRO A 97 -14.31 9.54 -9.91
C PRO A 97 -15.53 10.10 -9.17
N LEU A 98 -16.33 9.25 -8.52
CA LEU A 98 -17.60 9.62 -7.87
C LEU A 98 -17.41 10.02 -6.40
N ILE A 99 -16.32 9.57 -5.79
CA ILE A 99 -16.04 9.68 -4.35
C ILE A 99 -15.11 10.88 -4.10
N GLU A 100 -15.48 11.71 -3.13
CA GLU A 100 -14.63 12.77 -2.60
C GLU A 100 -13.71 12.23 -1.52
N ASP A 101 -14.25 11.43 -0.60
CA ASP A 101 -13.50 10.82 0.50
C ASP A 101 -14.10 9.47 0.92
N SER A 102 -13.28 8.59 1.47
CA SER A 102 -13.65 7.24 1.92
C SER A 102 -13.03 6.91 3.27
N CYS A 103 -13.82 6.35 4.18
CA CYS A 103 -13.34 5.81 5.45
C CYS A 103 -13.65 4.32 5.52
N VAL A 104 -12.67 3.51 5.90
CA VAL A 104 -12.77 2.05 5.95
C VAL A 104 -12.40 1.55 7.34
N ILE A 105 -13.19 0.65 7.91
CA ILE A 105 -12.98 0.05 9.22
C ILE A 105 -13.32 -1.44 9.13
N ASP A 106 -12.36 -2.28 9.51
CA ASP A 106 -12.56 -3.72 9.66
C ASP A 106 -12.67 -4.07 11.15
N ILE A 107 -13.70 -4.82 11.52
CA ILE A 107 -13.91 -5.27 12.90
C ILE A 107 -14.12 -6.78 12.98
N LYS A 108 -13.57 -7.39 14.03
CA LYS A 108 -13.93 -8.73 14.50
C LYS A 108 -14.80 -8.57 15.74
N ASP A 109 -15.96 -9.22 15.75
CA ASP A 109 -16.90 -9.11 16.88
C ASP A 109 -16.24 -9.52 18.20
N GLY A 110 -16.41 -8.70 19.24
CA GLY A 110 -15.81 -8.89 20.56
C GLY A 110 -14.29 -8.68 20.67
N VAL A 111 -13.58 -8.32 19.60
CA VAL A 111 -12.12 -8.10 19.64
C VAL A 111 -11.82 -6.61 19.85
N LEU A 112 -11.31 -6.26 21.04
CA LEU A 112 -10.98 -4.87 21.42
C LEU A 112 -9.49 -4.56 21.43
N PHE A 113 -8.64 -5.59 21.57
CA PHE A 113 -7.20 -5.44 21.69
C PHE A 113 -6.49 -6.39 20.74
N GLY A 114 -5.32 -5.98 20.24
CA GLY A 114 -4.49 -6.79 19.36
C GLY A 114 -3.60 -5.93 18.47
N PRO A 115 -2.64 -6.56 17.77
CA PRO A 115 -1.92 -5.88 16.71
C PRO A 115 -2.88 -5.47 15.58
N PRO A 116 -2.57 -4.41 14.82
CA PRO A 116 -3.33 -4.08 13.62
C PRO A 116 -3.27 -5.22 12.59
N ALA A 117 -4.28 -5.29 11.72
CA ALA A 117 -4.27 -6.20 10.59
C ALA A 117 -3.04 -5.95 9.70
N LYS A 118 -2.37 -7.02 9.28
CA LYS A 118 -1.23 -6.92 8.37
C LYS A 118 -1.74 -6.89 6.95
N ARG A 119 -1.34 -5.88 6.17
CA ARG A 119 -1.62 -5.84 4.74
C ARG A 119 -0.90 -7.03 4.06
N PRO A 120 -1.59 -7.81 3.20
CA PRO A 120 -0.94 -8.85 2.40
C PRO A 120 0.16 -8.27 1.52
N LEU A 121 1.30 -8.94 1.49
CA LEU A 121 2.42 -8.60 0.62
C LEU A 121 2.22 -9.22 -0.77
N GLY A 122 2.48 -8.46 -1.83
CA GLY A 122 2.39 -8.91 -3.21
C GLY A 122 2.56 -7.80 -4.24
N GLU A 123 2.18 -8.07 -5.48
CA GLU A 123 2.05 -7.01 -6.50
C GLU A 123 0.99 -6.01 -6.06
N GLY A 124 1.28 -4.71 -6.20
CA GLY A 124 0.31 -3.67 -5.90
C GLY A 124 0.93 -2.29 -5.70
N GLU A 125 0.06 -1.31 -5.44
CA GLU A 125 0.47 0.05 -5.07
C GLU A 125 0.63 0.18 -3.55
N TYR A 126 1.80 0.65 -3.13
CA TYR A 126 2.16 0.87 -1.74
C TYR A 126 2.28 2.37 -1.47
N GLN A 127 1.68 2.83 -0.37
CA GLN A 127 1.90 4.19 0.10
C GLN A 127 3.22 4.23 0.86
N GLY A 128 3.88 5.38 0.85
CA GLY A 128 5.08 5.62 1.62
C GLY A 128 5.15 7.04 2.12
N SER A 129 5.88 7.22 3.22
CA SER A 129 6.13 8.52 3.81
C SER A 129 7.56 8.60 4.35
N CYS A 130 8.13 9.79 4.30
CA CYS A 130 9.42 10.02 4.97
C CYS A 130 9.22 9.99 6.48
N HIS A 131 10.30 9.84 7.27
CA HIS A 131 10.20 9.72 8.73
C HIS A 131 9.40 10.85 9.41
N CYS A 132 9.49 12.10 8.92
CA CYS A 132 8.72 13.22 9.49
C CYS A 132 7.31 13.40 8.90
N GLY A 133 6.87 12.55 7.97
CA GLY A 133 5.56 12.65 7.30
C GLY A 133 5.40 13.82 6.31
N GLY A 134 6.42 14.67 6.14
CA GLY A 134 6.35 15.86 5.28
C GLY A 134 6.36 15.59 3.78
N ILE A 135 6.72 14.37 3.36
CA ILE A 135 6.67 13.93 1.96
C ILE A 135 5.97 12.57 1.94
N ASN A 136 4.98 12.45 1.06
CA ASN A 136 4.19 11.23 0.86
C ASN A 136 4.21 10.85 -0.63
N TRP A 137 4.21 9.56 -0.91
CA TRP A 137 4.24 9.04 -2.27
C TRP A 137 3.50 7.71 -2.40
N THR A 138 3.19 7.32 -3.62
CA THR A 138 2.83 5.94 -3.97
C THR A 138 3.92 5.30 -4.81
N ALA A 139 4.11 4.00 -4.65
CA ALA A 139 5.02 3.17 -5.45
C ALA A 139 4.32 1.86 -5.83
N LYS A 140 4.23 1.58 -7.13
CA LYS A 140 3.76 0.28 -7.61
C LYS A 140 4.91 -0.72 -7.62
N LEU A 141 4.74 -1.83 -6.90
CA LEU A 141 5.70 -2.92 -6.85
C LEU A 141 5.13 -4.14 -7.57
N SER A 142 5.94 -4.80 -8.40
CA SER A 142 5.63 -6.12 -8.97
C SER A 142 5.75 -7.24 -7.92
N THR A 143 6.63 -7.05 -6.94
CA THR A 143 6.86 -7.95 -5.81
C THR A 143 7.12 -7.12 -4.55
N ALA A 144 6.54 -7.52 -3.43
CA ALA A 144 6.70 -6.84 -2.15
C ALA A 144 7.82 -7.48 -1.34
N GLU A 145 9.06 -7.22 -1.77
CA GLU A 145 10.28 -7.78 -1.22
C GLU A 145 11.41 -6.75 -1.21
N HIS A 146 12.55 -7.09 -0.62
CA HIS A 146 13.74 -6.24 -0.57
C HIS A 146 14.87 -6.83 -1.42
N VAL A 147 15.46 -5.97 -2.26
CA VAL A 147 16.81 -6.15 -2.79
C VAL A 147 17.77 -5.37 -1.90
N LEU A 148 18.62 -6.09 -1.16
CA LEU A 148 19.59 -5.49 -0.25
C LEU A 148 20.78 -4.97 -1.06
N CYS A 149 21.22 -3.73 -0.79
CA CYS A 149 22.44 -3.18 -1.38
C CYS A 149 23.48 -2.89 -0.30
N HIS A 150 24.64 -3.53 -0.40
CA HIS A 150 25.74 -3.46 0.56
C HIS A 150 26.87 -2.51 0.13
N CYS A 151 26.70 -1.72 -0.94
CA CYS A 151 27.74 -0.78 -1.34
C CYS A 151 27.99 0.27 -0.25
N SER A 152 29.23 0.78 -0.18
CA SER A 152 29.63 1.75 0.85
C SER A 152 28.79 3.02 0.84
N THR A 153 28.29 3.46 -0.33
CA THR A 153 27.36 4.58 -0.41
C THR A 153 26.02 4.26 0.25
N CYS A 154 25.46 3.07 0.02
CA CYS A 154 24.21 2.68 0.67
C CYS A 154 24.36 2.54 2.19
N GLN A 155 25.50 2.04 2.66
CA GLN A 155 25.81 1.97 4.09
C GLN A 155 25.90 3.37 4.72
N LYS A 156 26.63 4.29 4.08
CA LYS A 156 26.82 5.66 4.58
C LYS A 156 25.54 6.48 4.54
N LEU A 157 24.78 6.41 3.44
CA LEU A 157 23.51 7.15 3.31
C LEU A 157 22.41 6.56 4.18
N GLY A 158 22.39 5.23 4.35
CA GLY A 158 21.39 4.55 5.18
C GLY A 158 21.72 4.50 6.66
N GLY A 159 22.98 4.78 7.05
CA GLY A 159 23.45 4.62 8.43
C GLY A 159 23.38 3.17 8.93
N GLY A 160 23.40 2.19 8.02
CA GLY A 160 23.13 0.78 8.31
C GLY A 160 24.00 -0.18 7.51
N PRO A 161 23.91 -1.50 7.76
CA PRO A 161 24.73 -2.51 7.10
C PRO A 161 24.46 -2.66 5.59
N TYR A 162 23.27 -2.24 5.18
CA TYR A 162 22.79 -2.22 3.81
C TYR A 162 21.57 -1.30 3.72
N SER A 163 21.06 -1.13 2.50
CA SER A 163 19.76 -0.49 2.25
C SER A 163 18.77 -1.49 1.64
N CYS A 164 17.49 -1.32 1.93
CA CYS A 164 16.41 -2.14 1.35
C CYS A 164 15.77 -1.41 0.16
N ASN A 165 15.73 -2.08 -0.98
CA ASN A 165 15.38 -1.44 -2.25
C ASN A 165 14.43 -2.27 -3.10
N GLN A 166 13.75 -1.59 -4.02
CA GLN A 166 13.16 -2.21 -5.22
C GLN A 166 13.48 -1.37 -6.45
N ILE A 167 13.67 -2.04 -7.59
CA ILE A 167 13.87 -1.38 -8.88
C ILE A 167 12.53 -1.39 -9.62
N ILE A 168 11.95 -0.21 -9.83
CA ILE A 168 10.65 -0.05 -10.48
C ILE A 168 10.74 0.89 -11.68
N PRO A 169 9.82 0.80 -12.66
CA PRO A 169 9.64 1.83 -13.67
C PRO A 169 9.49 3.21 -13.04
N LYS A 170 10.03 4.25 -13.67
CA LYS A 170 9.94 5.62 -13.14
C LYS A 170 8.49 6.09 -12.94
N ASP A 171 7.60 5.71 -13.86
CA ASP A 171 6.19 6.12 -13.84
C ASP A 171 5.36 5.43 -12.74
N ASP A 172 5.93 4.39 -12.11
CA ASP A 172 5.31 3.65 -11.01
C ASP A 172 5.54 4.32 -9.65
N LEU A 173 6.29 5.44 -9.57
CA LEU A 173 6.40 6.26 -8.36
C LEU A 173 5.81 7.65 -8.57
N LYS A 174 4.91 8.04 -7.66
CA LYS A 174 4.23 9.34 -7.69
C LYS A 174 4.36 10.03 -6.35
N ILE A 175 4.95 11.22 -6.33
CA ILE A 175 4.94 12.08 -5.15
C ILE A 175 3.53 12.65 -5.01
N VAL A 176 2.87 12.35 -3.89
CA VAL A 176 1.51 12.80 -3.58
C VAL A 176 1.54 14.16 -2.91
N SER A 177 2.49 14.37 -1.99
CA SER A 177 2.67 15.65 -1.31
C SER A 177 4.12 15.85 -0.85
N GLY A 178 4.51 17.12 -0.68
CA GLY A 178 5.88 17.51 -0.36
C GLY A 178 6.80 17.56 -1.59
N THR A 179 8.06 17.96 -1.40
CA THR A 179 9.05 18.06 -2.47
C THR A 179 10.38 17.50 -1.99
N PRO A 180 10.89 16.41 -2.59
CA PRO A 180 12.21 15.88 -2.24
C PRO A 180 13.33 16.84 -2.65
N ASN A 181 14.36 16.95 -1.81
CA ASN A 181 15.64 17.51 -2.21
C ASN A 181 16.41 16.50 -3.07
N VAL A 182 17.36 16.98 -3.88
CA VAL A 182 18.20 16.14 -4.72
C VAL A 182 19.68 16.37 -4.44
N TYR A 183 20.43 15.27 -4.32
CA TYR A 183 21.89 15.26 -4.24
C TYR A 183 22.43 14.31 -5.32
N THR A 184 23.46 14.73 -6.06
CA THR A 184 24.03 13.93 -7.15
C THR A 184 25.44 13.48 -6.82
N TYR A 185 25.74 12.20 -7.07
CA TYR A 185 27.09 11.64 -6.94
C TYR A 185 27.41 10.70 -8.11
N THR A 186 28.68 10.33 -8.25
CA THR A 186 29.12 9.36 -9.26
C THR A 186 29.00 7.93 -8.72
N GLY A 187 28.19 7.10 -9.37
CA GLY A 187 28.00 5.70 -9.00
C GLY A 187 29.17 4.80 -9.43
N ALA A 188 29.13 3.53 -9.03
CA ALA A 188 30.16 2.53 -9.37
C ALA A 188 30.34 2.32 -10.90
N SER A 189 29.31 2.64 -11.69
CA SER A 189 29.35 2.62 -13.16
C SER A 189 30.09 3.82 -13.78
N GLY A 190 30.55 4.78 -12.98
CA GLY A 190 31.11 6.05 -13.44
C GLY A 190 30.08 7.05 -13.96
N LYS A 191 28.78 6.74 -13.88
CA LYS A 191 27.69 7.64 -14.29
C LYS A 191 27.02 8.30 -13.09
N SER A 192 26.26 9.36 -13.33
CA SER A 192 25.59 10.09 -12.26
C SER A 192 24.42 9.32 -11.66
N VAL A 193 24.29 9.45 -10.34
CA VAL A 193 23.17 8.95 -9.54
C VAL A 193 22.58 10.14 -8.78
N ARG A 194 21.29 10.38 -8.98
CA ARG A 194 20.51 11.39 -8.27
C ARG A 194 19.78 10.73 -7.09
N CYS A 195 20.12 11.14 -5.88
CA CYS A 195 19.44 10.76 -4.65
C CYS A 195 18.33 11.75 -4.33
N TYR A 196 17.09 11.29 -4.26
CA TYR A 196 15.96 12.09 -3.80
C TYR A 196 15.67 11.77 -2.33
N PHE A 197 15.61 12.79 -1.48
CA PHE A 197 15.51 12.64 -0.03
C PHE A 197 14.70 13.77 0.61
N CYS A 198 14.21 13.54 1.83
CA CYS A 198 13.54 14.58 2.60
C CYS A 198 14.55 15.59 3.14
N GLY A 199 14.40 16.87 2.82
CA GLY A 199 15.28 17.93 3.35
C GLY A 199 15.19 18.13 4.87
N THR A 200 14.12 17.65 5.52
CA THR A 200 13.91 17.78 6.97
C THR A 200 14.48 16.60 7.75
N CYS A 201 14.01 15.38 7.47
CA CYS A 201 14.41 14.19 8.22
C CYS A 201 15.51 13.36 7.55
N THR A 202 15.98 13.77 6.38
CA THR A 202 17.03 13.10 5.60
C THR A 202 16.72 11.68 5.11
N SER A 203 15.48 11.20 5.29
CA SER A 203 15.04 9.91 4.72
C SER A 203 15.22 9.92 3.20
N HIS A 204 16.03 9.01 2.69
CA HIS A 204 16.18 8.77 1.26
C HIS A 204 14.95 8.06 0.71
N ILE A 205 14.31 8.61 -0.32
CA ILE A 205 13.04 8.13 -0.87
C ILE A 205 13.32 7.19 -2.05
N TYR A 206 14.01 7.70 -3.07
CA TYR A 206 14.42 6.92 -4.22
C TYR A 206 15.68 7.47 -4.88
N HIS A 207 16.39 6.64 -5.63
CA HIS A 207 17.54 7.03 -6.44
C HIS A 207 17.23 6.83 -7.93
N HIS A 208 17.77 7.70 -8.78
CA HIS A 208 17.68 7.60 -10.25
C HIS A 208 19.09 7.61 -10.84
N GLN A 209 19.43 6.59 -11.63
CA GLN A 209 20.77 6.43 -12.20
C GLN A 209 20.73 6.61 -13.72
N ASP A 210 21.72 7.28 -14.30
CA ASP A 210 21.80 7.45 -15.76
C ASP A 210 21.99 6.13 -16.52
N VAL A 211 22.53 5.09 -15.88
CA VAL A 211 22.66 3.76 -16.48
C VAL A 211 21.32 3.03 -16.65
N MET A 212 20.28 3.48 -15.94
CA MET A 212 18.93 2.93 -16.01
C MET A 212 17.92 4.09 -16.08
N PRO A 213 17.89 4.83 -17.20
CA PRO A 213 17.15 6.09 -17.28
C PRO A 213 15.64 5.93 -17.06
N ASP A 214 15.07 4.78 -17.41
CA ASP A 214 13.62 4.51 -17.31
C ASP A 214 13.20 3.86 -15.98
N LYS A 215 14.16 3.61 -15.08
CA LYS A 215 13.92 2.95 -13.79
C LYS A 215 14.44 3.77 -12.63
N ILE A 216 13.83 3.59 -11.48
CA ILE A 216 14.29 4.16 -10.22
C ILE A 216 14.47 3.06 -9.17
N ILE A 217 15.22 3.39 -8.12
CA ILE A 217 15.46 2.53 -6.98
C ILE A 217 14.75 3.13 -5.78
N VAL A 218 13.58 2.60 -5.41
CA VAL A 218 12.80 3.08 -4.26
C VAL A 218 13.29 2.42 -2.97
N ARG A 219 13.33 3.18 -1.85
CA ARG A 219 13.61 2.63 -0.52
C ARG A 219 12.33 2.00 0.04
N THR A 220 12.34 0.69 0.22
CA THR A 220 11.14 -0.09 0.57
C THR A 220 10.75 -0.02 2.04
N LEU A 221 11.69 0.25 2.96
CA LEU A 221 11.39 0.39 4.39
C LEU A 221 10.50 1.59 4.73
N LEU A 222 10.44 2.58 3.83
CA LEU A 222 9.61 3.77 3.96
C LEU A 222 8.21 3.58 3.36
N LEU A 223 7.93 2.40 2.80
CA LEU A 223 6.60 2.01 2.33
C LEU A 223 5.82 1.35 3.47
N ASP A 224 4.50 1.48 3.43
CA ASP A 224 3.59 0.74 4.30
C ASP A 224 3.79 -0.76 4.09
N GLY A 225 3.97 -1.50 5.18
CA GLY A 225 4.30 -2.93 5.10
C GLY A 225 5.79 -3.22 4.81
N GLY A 226 6.60 -2.18 4.59
CA GLY A 226 8.04 -2.28 4.30
C GLY A 226 8.80 -3.16 5.30
N PRO A 227 8.68 -2.94 6.62
CA PRO A 227 9.35 -3.78 7.62
C PRO A 227 8.95 -5.26 7.63
N GLN A 228 7.86 -5.63 6.95
CA GLN A 228 7.38 -7.01 6.85
C GLN A 228 7.82 -7.69 5.54
N MET A 229 8.30 -6.93 4.56
CA MET A 229 8.76 -7.47 3.28
C MET A 229 10.00 -8.36 3.47
N PRO A 230 10.04 -9.57 2.89
CA PRO A 230 11.21 -10.42 2.96
C PRO A 230 12.35 -9.85 2.10
N ALA A 231 13.60 -10.12 2.49
CA ALA A 231 14.74 -9.96 1.60
C ALA A 231 14.86 -11.18 0.68
N THR A 232 14.96 -10.96 -0.62
CA THR A 232 14.99 -12.03 -1.63
C THR A 232 16.11 -11.91 -2.65
N GLY A 233 16.88 -10.82 -2.59
CA GLY A 233 18.05 -10.63 -3.42
C GLY A 233 19.05 -9.66 -2.80
N GLU A 234 20.29 -9.74 -3.26
CA GLU A 234 21.37 -8.86 -2.82
C GLU A 234 22.18 -8.35 -4.01
N ILE A 235 22.72 -7.13 -3.87
CA ILE A 235 23.66 -6.51 -4.81
C ILE A 235 24.84 -5.90 -4.05
N PHE A 236 26.01 -5.89 -4.70
CA PHE A 236 27.29 -5.53 -4.08
C PHE A 236 27.61 -6.34 -2.82
N GLY A 237 27.31 -7.65 -2.84
CA GLY A 237 27.46 -8.54 -1.68
C GLY A 237 28.89 -8.60 -1.13
N GLU A 238 29.90 -8.28 -1.94
CA GLU A 238 31.29 -8.09 -1.51
C GLU A 238 31.47 -6.97 -0.46
N GLY A 239 30.55 -6.02 -0.40
CA GLY A 239 30.49 -4.95 0.62
C GLY A 239 29.85 -5.37 1.94
N ARG A 240 29.42 -6.63 2.08
CA ARG A 240 28.80 -7.15 3.30
C ARG A 240 29.78 -7.03 4.48
N LEU A 241 29.31 -6.40 5.56
CA LEU A 241 30.11 -6.22 6.76
C LEU A 241 30.27 -7.57 7.46
N SER A 242 31.50 -7.97 7.75
CA SER A 242 31.83 -9.31 8.29
C SER A 242 31.19 -9.63 9.64
N TRP A 243 30.86 -8.61 10.43
CA TRP A 243 30.20 -8.76 11.72
C TRP A 243 28.68 -8.82 11.63
N VAL A 244 28.08 -8.52 10.47
CA VAL A 244 26.66 -8.70 10.22
C VAL A 244 26.43 -10.18 9.97
N ARG A 245 26.01 -10.88 11.03
CA ARG A 245 25.49 -12.24 10.91
C ARG A 245 24.17 -12.17 10.14
N GLU A 246 23.86 -13.17 9.32
CA GLU A 246 22.52 -13.28 8.75
C GLU A 246 21.52 -13.24 9.91
N LEU A 247 20.59 -12.27 9.90
CA LEU A 247 19.66 -11.99 11.00
C LEU A 247 18.85 -13.23 11.42
N GLN A 248 18.72 -14.23 10.53
CA GLN A 248 18.08 -15.52 10.77
C GLN A 248 18.93 -16.52 11.57
N ASP A 249 20.27 -16.50 11.47
CA ASP A 249 21.12 -17.53 12.09
C ASP A 249 21.36 -17.31 13.61
N THR A 250 21.01 -16.13 14.11
CA THR A 250 21.09 -15.77 15.54
C THR A 250 19.78 -15.93 16.31
N LEU A 251 18.72 -16.43 15.68
CA LEU A 251 17.43 -16.75 16.30
C LEU A 251 17.18 -18.27 16.31
N LYS A 252 18.16 -19.05 16.77
CA LYS A 252 17.90 -20.42 17.25
C LYS A 252 17.43 -20.37 18.69
#